data_AF-G9KKX1-F1
#
_entry.id   AF-G9KKX1-F1
#
_cell.length_a   1.000
_cell.length_b   1.000
_cell.length_c   1.000
_cell.angle_alpha   90.00
_cell.angle_beta   90.00
_cell.angle_gamma   90.00
#
_symmetry.space_group_name_H-M   'P 1'
#
loop_
_entity.id
_entity.type
_entity.pdbx_description
1 polymer ?
#
loop_
_entity_poly.entity_id
_entity_poly.type
_entity_poly.pdbx_seq_one_letter_code
_entity_poly.pdbx_strand_id
1 'polypeptide(L)'
;RALPEFGEVEISSLPDGTTFEDIKSLQSLYREHCEAILDVVVNLQFSLIEKLWQTFWRYSPSTPTDGTTLTESSNLSEIESRLPKAKLITLCKHESILKWMCNCDHGMYQALVEILIPDVLRPIPSALTQAIRNFAKSLEGWLSNAMNNIPQRMIQTKVAAVSAFAQTLRRYTSLNHLAQAARAVLQNTSQINQMLNDLNRVDFANVQEQASWVCQCDDNMVQRLETDFKMTLQQQSTLEQWAAWLDNVMMQALKPYEGRPSFPKAARQFLLKWSFYSSMVIRDLTLRSAASFGSFHLIRLLYDEYMFYLVEHRVAQATGETPIAVMGEFGD
;
A
#
# COMPACT_ATOMS: atom_id res chain seq x y z
N ARG A 1 0.85 -18.98 0.58
CA ARG A 1 -0.32 -18.27 0.02
C ARG A 1 -0.13 -18.23 -1.49
N ALA A 2 -1.13 -18.57 -2.29
CA ALA A 2 -1.00 -18.59 -3.76
C ALA A 2 -1.25 -17.19 -4.35
N LEU A 3 -0.80 -16.94 -5.58
CA LEU A 3 -1.21 -15.77 -6.35
C LEU A 3 -2.72 -15.82 -6.64
N PRO A 4 -3.39 -14.66 -6.76
CA PRO A 4 -4.77 -14.61 -7.25
C PRO A 4 -4.86 -15.17 -8.67
N GLU A 5 -6.07 -15.56 -9.08
CA GLU A 5 -6.32 -15.87 -10.49
C GLU A 5 -6.21 -14.61 -11.34
N PHE A 6 -5.39 -14.67 -12.38
CA PHE A 6 -5.30 -13.61 -13.38
C PHE A 6 -6.43 -13.78 -14.38
N GLY A 7 -7.16 -12.70 -14.66
CA GLY A 7 -8.20 -12.69 -15.68
C GLY A 7 -7.65 -12.93 -17.09
N GLU A 8 -8.53 -13.17 -18.05
CA GLU A 8 -8.13 -13.32 -19.45
C GLU A 8 -7.86 -11.97 -20.13
N VAL A 9 -7.08 -11.99 -21.22
CA VAL A 9 -6.87 -10.82 -22.06
C VAL A 9 -8.10 -10.60 -22.93
N GLU A 10 -8.86 -9.53 -22.66
CA GLU A 10 -9.97 -9.10 -23.50
C GLU A 10 -9.44 -8.31 -24.72
N ILE A 11 -9.28 -9.00 -25.85
CA ILE A 11 -8.80 -8.38 -27.11
C ILE A 11 -9.79 -8.61 -28.25
N SER A 12 -10.24 -7.52 -28.88
CA SER A 12 -11.15 -7.56 -30.03
C SER A 12 -10.41 -7.66 -31.37
N SER A 13 -9.17 -7.16 -31.44
CA SER A 13 -8.34 -7.14 -32.65
C SER A 13 -6.89 -7.44 -32.31
N LEU A 14 -6.31 -8.47 -32.92
CA LEU A 14 -4.91 -8.83 -32.71
C LEU A 14 -3.97 -7.86 -33.43
N PRO A 15 -2.82 -7.49 -32.82
CA PRO A 15 -1.74 -6.81 -33.52
C PRO A 15 -1.22 -7.62 -34.71
N ASP A 16 -0.79 -6.92 -35.78
CA ASP A 16 -0.22 -7.55 -36.97
C ASP A 16 0.95 -8.48 -36.62
N GLY A 17 0.91 -9.70 -37.17
CA GLY A 17 1.95 -10.72 -36.94
C GLY A 17 1.87 -11.45 -35.59
N THR A 18 0.79 -11.26 -34.82
CA THR A 18 0.52 -12.01 -33.59
C THR A 18 -0.72 -12.90 -33.71
N THR A 19 -0.76 -13.98 -32.95
CA THR A 19 -1.87 -14.94 -32.91
C THR A 19 -2.47 -15.01 -31.51
N PHE A 20 -3.66 -15.61 -31.38
CA PHE A 20 -4.24 -15.92 -30.06
C PHE A 20 -3.36 -16.89 -29.25
N GLU A 21 -2.59 -17.75 -29.91
CA GLU A 21 -1.64 -18.64 -29.25
C GLU A 21 -0.49 -17.84 -28.62
N ASP A 22 0.00 -16.79 -29.29
CA ASP A 22 1.01 -15.90 -28.71
C ASP A 22 0.50 -15.21 -27.42
N ILE A 23 -0.80 -14.87 -27.37
CA ILE A 23 -1.43 -14.30 -26.16
C ILE A 23 -1.50 -15.35 -25.05
N LYS A 24 -1.92 -16.58 -25.35
CA LYS A 24 -1.94 -17.67 -24.35
C LYS A 24 -0.53 -17.96 -23.82
N SER A 25 0.47 -17.98 -24.71
CA SER A 25 1.88 -18.10 -24.34
C SER A 25 2.32 -16.96 -23.43
N LEU A 26 1.96 -15.72 -23.75
CA LEU A 26 2.23 -14.56 -22.89
C LEU A 26 1.58 -14.71 -21.51
N GLN A 27 0.30 -15.11 -21.45
CA GLN A 27 -0.42 -15.29 -20.18
C GLN A 27 0.23 -16.36 -19.30
N SER A 28 0.60 -17.52 -19.88
CA SER A 28 1.29 -18.59 -19.17
C SER A 28 2.66 -18.12 -18.67
N LEU A 29 3.48 -17.55 -19.54
CA LEU A 29 4.81 -17.05 -19.19
C LEU A 29 4.74 -15.96 -18.11
N TYR A 30 3.74 -15.09 -18.16
CA TYR A 30 3.57 -14.03 -17.17
C TYR A 30 3.16 -14.59 -15.81
N ARG A 31 2.24 -15.56 -15.79
CA ARG A 31 1.86 -16.27 -14.56
C ARG A 31 3.08 -16.94 -13.92
N GLU A 32 3.83 -17.73 -14.70
CA GLU A 32 5.05 -18.41 -14.22
C GLU A 32 6.07 -17.41 -13.68
N HIS A 33 6.24 -16.26 -14.35
CA HIS A 33 7.10 -15.17 -13.89
C HIS A 33 6.66 -14.60 -12.54
N CYS A 34 5.36 -14.31 -12.39
CA CYS A 34 4.81 -13.83 -11.13
C CYS A 34 4.94 -14.87 -10.00
N GLU A 35 4.76 -16.16 -10.31
CA GLU A 35 4.91 -17.27 -9.35
C GLU A 35 6.36 -17.39 -8.87
N ALA A 36 7.33 -17.23 -9.77
CA ALA A 36 8.75 -17.17 -9.42
C ALA A 36 9.09 -15.96 -8.53
N ILE A 37 8.51 -14.78 -8.82
CA ILE A 37 8.65 -13.59 -7.95
C ILE A 37 8.10 -13.88 -6.56
N LEU A 38 6.91 -14.47 -6.48
CA LEU A 38 6.28 -14.84 -5.21
C LEU A 38 7.17 -15.79 -4.40
N ASP A 39 7.69 -16.86 -5.02
CA ASP A 39 8.56 -17.83 -4.36
C ASP A 39 9.82 -17.17 -3.79
N VAL A 40 10.50 -16.35 -4.59
CA VAL A 40 11.69 -15.60 -4.17
C VAL A 40 11.39 -14.67 -2.99
N VAL A 41 10.24 -13.98 -2.98
CA VAL A 41 9.84 -13.08 -1.90
C VAL A 41 9.46 -13.85 -0.63
N VAL A 42 8.75 -14.98 -0.74
CA VAL A 42 8.42 -15.85 0.39
C VAL A 42 9.69 -16.38 1.06
N ASN A 43 10.72 -16.69 0.28
CA ASN A 43 12.02 -17.13 0.76
C ASN A 43 12.96 -15.97 1.16
N LEU A 44 12.48 -14.72 1.12
CA LEU A 44 13.24 -13.49 1.44
C LEU A 44 14.50 -13.29 0.58
N GLN A 45 14.53 -13.85 -0.62
CA GLN A 45 15.66 -13.79 -1.55
C GLN A 45 15.57 -12.56 -2.49
N PHE A 46 15.27 -11.39 -1.93
CA PHE A 46 14.92 -10.17 -2.69
C PHE A 46 15.89 -9.78 -3.82
N SER A 47 17.17 -10.09 -3.68
CA SER A 47 18.19 -9.80 -4.70
C SER A 47 17.97 -10.54 -6.02
N LEU A 48 17.22 -11.65 -6.03
CA LEU A 48 16.95 -12.42 -7.24
C LEU A 48 15.85 -11.79 -8.12
N ILE A 49 15.08 -10.83 -7.59
CA ILE A 49 13.98 -10.18 -8.32
C ILE A 49 14.47 -9.44 -9.56
N GLU A 50 15.59 -8.72 -9.47
CA GLU A 50 16.17 -8.03 -10.62
C GLU A 50 16.50 -9.01 -11.74
N LYS A 51 17.05 -10.18 -11.38
CA LYS A 51 17.40 -11.23 -12.34
C LYS A 51 16.17 -11.84 -13.00
N LEU A 52 15.11 -12.10 -12.23
CA LEU A 52 13.83 -12.58 -12.79
C LEU A 52 13.23 -11.59 -13.80
N TRP A 53 13.26 -10.30 -13.50
CA TRP A 53 12.83 -9.27 -14.44
C TRP A 53 13.70 -9.21 -15.69
N GLN A 54 15.02 -9.25 -15.53
CA GLN A 54 15.96 -9.28 -16.66
C GLN A 54 15.69 -10.49 -17.58
N THR A 55 15.49 -11.68 -17.01
CA THR A 55 15.15 -12.89 -17.77
C THR A 55 13.82 -12.75 -18.50
N PHE A 56 12.76 -12.33 -17.83
CA PHE A 56 11.44 -12.19 -18.45
C PHE A 56 11.44 -11.15 -19.59
N TRP A 57 12.05 -9.98 -19.37
CA TRP A 57 12.12 -8.92 -20.38
C TRP A 57 13.21 -9.14 -21.44
N ARG A 58 13.93 -10.27 -21.37
CA ARG A 58 15.05 -10.63 -22.25
C ARG A 58 16.05 -9.48 -22.33
N TYR A 59 16.37 -8.91 -21.17
CA TYR A 59 17.43 -7.92 -21.04
C TYR A 59 18.75 -8.58 -21.43
N SER A 60 19.48 -7.94 -22.34
CA SER A 60 20.84 -8.32 -22.67
C SER A 60 21.72 -7.10 -22.43
N PRO A 61 22.70 -7.16 -21.50
CA PRO A 61 23.67 -6.09 -21.37
C PRO A 61 24.48 -5.98 -22.67
N SER A 62 24.87 -4.75 -23.03
CA SER A 62 25.67 -4.44 -24.22
C SER A 62 27.11 -4.98 -24.13
N THR A 63 27.57 -5.35 -22.94
CA THR A 63 28.83 -6.06 -22.69
C THR A 63 28.52 -7.40 -22.04
N PRO A 64 28.91 -8.54 -22.65
CA PRO A 64 28.74 -9.84 -22.01
C PRO A 64 29.63 -9.88 -20.77
N THR A 65 29.01 -10.01 -19.60
CA THR A 65 29.72 -10.40 -18.38
C THR A 65 30.01 -11.90 -18.47
N ASP A 66 31.27 -12.31 -18.24
CA ASP A 66 31.81 -13.69 -18.31
C ASP A 66 31.15 -14.73 -17.36
N GLY A 67 29.95 -14.44 -16.83
CA GLY A 67 29.25 -15.25 -15.83
C GLY A 67 27.90 -15.81 -16.25
N THR A 68 27.54 -15.78 -17.54
CA THR A 68 26.24 -16.34 -18.00
C THR A 68 26.24 -17.85 -17.78
N THR A 69 25.44 -18.33 -16.84
CA THR A 69 25.40 -19.76 -16.47
C THR A 69 24.67 -20.59 -17.53
N LEU A 70 25.02 -21.87 -17.69
CA LEU A 70 24.38 -22.80 -18.64
C LEU A 70 22.85 -22.92 -18.43
N THR A 71 22.38 -22.72 -17.21
CA THR A 71 20.96 -22.71 -16.84
C THR A 71 20.24 -21.42 -17.24
N GLU A 72 20.93 -20.28 -17.23
CA GLU A 72 20.35 -19.01 -17.74
C GLU A 72 20.16 -19.06 -19.26
N SER A 73 21.12 -19.62 -19.99
CA SER A 73 21.02 -19.74 -21.44
C SER A 73 19.94 -20.75 -21.86
N SER A 74 19.74 -21.84 -21.11
CA SER A 74 18.65 -22.79 -21.37
C SER A 74 17.28 -22.18 -21.12
N ASN A 75 17.10 -21.46 -20.00
CA ASN A 75 15.82 -20.83 -19.67
C ASN A 75 15.45 -19.74 -20.69
N LEU A 76 16.43 -18.95 -21.14
CA LEU A 76 16.18 -17.93 -22.15
C LEU A 76 15.79 -18.55 -23.51
N SER A 77 16.41 -19.67 -23.87
CA SER A 77 16.06 -20.43 -25.09
C SER A 77 14.62 -20.97 -25.04
N GLU A 78 14.21 -21.54 -23.91
CA GLU A 78 12.84 -22.03 -23.72
C GLU A 78 11.81 -20.89 -23.82
N ILE A 79 12.04 -19.79 -23.12
CA ILE A 79 11.17 -18.60 -23.13
C ILE A 79 11.06 -18.01 -24.55
N GLU A 80 12.16 -17.95 -25.29
CA GLU A 80 12.19 -17.43 -26.66
C GLU A 80 11.47 -18.36 -27.65
N SER A 81 11.54 -19.68 -27.43
CA SER A 81 10.80 -20.67 -28.23
C SER A 81 9.28 -20.57 -28.06
N ARG A 82 8.80 -20.21 -26.86
CA ARG A 82 7.36 -20.11 -26.53
C ARG A 82 6.75 -18.79 -26.98
N LEU A 83 7.51 -17.70 -26.84
CA LEU A 83 7.12 -16.37 -27.30
C LEU A 83 8.36 -15.57 -27.71
N PRO A 84 8.62 -15.39 -29.02
CA PRO A 84 9.74 -14.58 -29.48
C PRO A 84 9.68 -13.13 -28.97
N LYS A 85 10.84 -12.54 -28.63
CA LYS A 85 10.95 -11.17 -28.11
C LYS A 85 10.26 -10.14 -29.00
N ALA A 86 10.40 -10.29 -30.33
CA ALA A 86 9.78 -9.39 -31.29
C ALA A 86 8.25 -9.38 -31.17
N LYS A 87 7.63 -10.55 -30.98
CA LYS A 87 6.18 -10.66 -30.76
C LYS A 87 5.77 -10.10 -29.41
N LEU A 88 6.53 -10.35 -28.34
CA LEU A 88 6.32 -9.73 -27.04
C LEU A 88 6.28 -8.20 -27.15
N ILE A 89 7.28 -7.60 -27.83
CA ILE A 89 7.34 -6.14 -28.04
C ILE A 89 6.11 -5.64 -28.80
N THR A 90 5.64 -6.36 -29.82
CA THR A 90 4.41 -6.02 -30.55
C THR A 90 3.19 -6.08 -29.65
N LEU A 91 3.03 -7.13 -28.84
CA LEU A 91 1.93 -7.26 -27.87
C LEU A 91 1.94 -6.14 -26.82
N CYS A 92 3.12 -5.76 -26.32
CA CYS A 92 3.27 -4.68 -25.33
C CYS A 92 2.84 -3.29 -25.83
N LYS A 93 2.59 -3.11 -27.13
CA LYS A 93 2.04 -1.87 -27.69
C LYS A 93 0.50 -1.82 -27.61
N HIS A 94 -0.16 -2.95 -27.38
CA HIS A 94 -1.61 -3.05 -27.40
C HIS A 94 -2.24 -2.70 -26.04
N GLU A 95 -3.30 -1.89 -26.05
CA GLU A 95 -3.93 -1.38 -24.82
C GLU A 95 -4.43 -2.48 -23.89
N SER A 96 -5.13 -3.48 -24.44
CA SER A 96 -5.64 -4.61 -23.65
C SER A 96 -4.52 -5.36 -22.92
N ILE A 97 -3.32 -5.46 -23.53
CA ILE A 97 -2.17 -6.14 -22.93
C ILE A 97 -1.58 -5.29 -21.80
N LEU A 98 -1.45 -3.97 -22.01
CA LEU A 98 -1.02 -3.03 -20.97
C LEU A 98 -1.92 -3.11 -19.74
N LYS A 99 -3.24 -2.99 -19.95
CA LYS A 99 -4.24 -3.05 -18.87
C LYS A 99 -4.22 -4.39 -18.15
N TRP A 100 -4.23 -5.50 -18.90
CA TRP A 100 -4.19 -6.84 -18.32
C TRP A 100 -2.93 -7.07 -17.48
N MET A 101 -1.75 -6.72 -18.01
CA MET A 101 -0.49 -6.85 -17.29
C MET A 101 -0.44 -6.00 -16.02
N CYS A 102 -0.99 -4.77 -16.06
CA CYS A 102 -1.09 -3.89 -14.90
C CYS A 102 -1.98 -4.49 -13.81
N ASN A 103 -3.12 -5.05 -14.17
CA ASN A 103 -4.02 -5.72 -13.22
C ASN A 103 -3.35 -6.93 -12.56
N CYS A 104 -2.62 -7.74 -13.34
CA CYS A 104 -1.83 -8.85 -12.81
C CYS A 104 -0.77 -8.37 -11.80
N ASP A 105 -0.10 -7.24 -12.08
CA ASP A 105 0.88 -6.64 -11.17
C ASP A 105 0.25 -6.17 -9.88
N HIS A 106 -0.87 -5.46 -9.94
CA HIS A 106 -1.59 -5.01 -8.76
C HIS A 106 -2.02 -6.19 -7.89
N GLY A 107 -2.52 -7.27 -8.49
CA GLY A 107 -2.88 -8.50 -7.77
C GLY A 107 -1.67 -9.19 -7.14
N MET A 108 -0.58 -9.34 -7.90
CA MET A 108 0.67 -9.94 -7.41
C MET A 108 1.26 -9.12 -6.27
N TYR A 109 1.49 -7.82 -6.48
CA TYR A 109 2.10 -6.93 -5.48
C TYR A 109 1.26 -6.86 -4.21
N GLN A 110 -0.07 -6.86 -4.31
CA GLN A 110 -0.95 -6.91 -3.14
C GLN A 110 -0.70 -8.20 -2.33
N ALA A 111 -0.62 -9.35 -2.99
CA ALA A 111 -0.30 -10.61 -2.32
C ALA A 111 1.09 -10.57 -1.65
N LEU A 112 2.09 -9.95 -2.27
CA LEU A 112 3.42 -9.79 -1.67
C LEU A 112 3.39 -8.90 -0.42
N VAL A 113 2.66 -7.78 -0.45
CA VAL A 113 2.49 -6.91 0.73
C VAL A 113 1.89 -7.71 1.89
N GLU A 114 0.84 -8.49 1.64
CA GLU A 114 0.16 -9.27 2.68
C GLU A 114 1.00 -10.43 3.22
N ILE A 115 2.00 -10.91 2.47
CA ILE A 115 2.97 -11.91 2.93
C ILE A 115 4.04 -11.25 3.79
N LEU A 116 4.57 -10.12 3.34
CA LEU A 116 5.67 -9.42 4.01
C LEU A 116 5.21 -8.69 5.27
N ILE A 117 4.00 -8.14 5.26
CA ILE A 117 3.41 -7.33 6.33
C ILE A 117 1.95 -7.77 6.55
N PRO A 118 1.73 -8.95 7.15
CA PRO A 118 0.38 -9.51 7.31
C PRO A 118 -0.48 -8.73 8.32
N ASP A 119 0.15 -8.03 9.26
CA ASP A 119 -0.54 -7.23 10.29
C ASP A 119 0.35 -6.03 10.64
N VAL A 120 -0.13 -4.82 10.30
CA VAL A 120 0.61 -3.57 10.54
C VAL A 120 0.76 -3.25 12.02
N LEU A 121 0.00 -3.85 12.93
CA LEU A 121 0.10 -3.60 14.38
C LEU A 121 1.04 -4.58 15.08
N ARG A 122 1.30 -5.76 14.51
CA ARG A 122 2.17 -6.78 15.13
C ARG A 122 3.65 -6.45 14.95
N PRO A 123 4.51 -6.64 15.98
CA PRO A 123 5.93 -6.38 15.84
C PRO A 123 6.56 -7.18 14.70
N ILE A 124 7.30 -6.49 13.82
CA ILE A 124 8.12 -7.11 12.78
C ILE A 124 9.59 -7.08 13.23
N PRO A 125 10.36 -8.18 13.09
CA PRO A 125 11.79 -8.15 13.39
C PRO A 125 12.51 -7.01 12.65
N SER A 126 13.41 -6.31 13.34
CA SER A 126 14.10 -5.13 12.78
C SER A 126 14.90 -5.47 11.52
N ALA A 127 15.57 -6.62 11.50
CA ALA A 127 16.30 -7.12 10.33
C ALA A 127 15.38 -7.31 9.12
N LEU A 128 14.19 -7.91 9.32
CA LEU A 128 13.21 -8.09 8.25
C LEU A 128 12.65 -6.75 7.77
N THR A 129 12.34 -5.84 8.70
CA THR A 129 11.89 -4.48 8.36
C THR A 129 12.91 -3.75 7.49
N GLN A 130 14.19 -3.82 7.84
CA GLN A 130 15.24 -3.20 7.05
C GLN A 130 15.41 -3.87 5.68
N ALA A 131 15.30 -5.19 5.61
CA ALA A 131 15.34 -5.93 4.35
C ALA A 131 14.18 -5.51 3.42
N ILE A 132 12.96 -5.39 3.94
CA ILE A 132 11.78 -4.92 3.19
C ILE A 132 11.98 -3.47 2.70
N ARG A 133 12.50 -2.57 3.55
CA ARG A 133 12.76 -1.17 3.16
C ARG A 133 13.85 -1.05 2.09
N ASN A 134 14.92 -1.84 2.20
CA ASN A 134 15.98 -1.88 1.19
C ASN A 134 15.46 -2.45 -0.13
N PHE A 135 14.67 -3.53 -0.07
CA PHE A 135 13.99 -4.10 -1.22
C PHE A 135 13.12 -3.04 -1.91
N ALA A 136 12.24 -2.37 -1.17
CA ALA A 136 11.37 -1.33 -1.69
C ALA A 136 12.13 -0.18 -2.40
N LYS A 137 13.31 0.20 -1.88
CA LYS A 137 14.15 1.26 -2.47
C LYS A 137 14.72 0.87 -3.84
N SER A 138 14.97 -0.42 -4.08
CA SER A 138 15.65 -0.87 -5.29
C SER A 138 14.70 -1.22 -6.45
N LEU A 139 13.43 -1.53 -6.15
CA LEU A 139 12.44 -2.05 -7.11
C LEU A 139 12.33 -1.25 -8.41
N GLU A 140 12.11 0.07 -8.32
CA GLU A 140 11.88 0.92 -9.49
C GLU A 140 13.10 0.93 -10.43
N GLY A 141 14.32 1.03 -9.86
CA GLY A 141 15.56 1.03 -10.63
C GLY A 141 15.82 -0.30 -11.30
N TRP A 142 15.64 -1.40 -10.57
CA TRP A 142 15.78 -2.77 -11.10
C TRP A 142 14.82 -3.04 -12.27
N LEU A 143 13.54 -2.67 -12.13
CA LEU A 143 12.55 -2.88 -13.19
C LEU A 143 12.84 -2.01 -14.42
N SER A 144 13.14 -0.72 -14.21
CA SER A 144 13.45 0.21 -15.31
C SER A 144 14.66 -0.29 -16.13
N ASN A 145 15.71 -0.75 -15.45
CA ASN A 145 16.89 -1.31 -16.11
C ASN A 145 16.58 -2.57 -16.92
N ALA A 146 15.78 -3.49 -16.35
CA ALA A 146 15.39 -4.72 -17.03
C ALA A 146 14.56 -4.47 -18.30
N MET A 147 13.84 -3.34 -18.38
CA MET A 147 12.91 -3.03 -19.47
C MET A 147 13.49 -2.11 -20.56
N ASN A 148 14.80 -1.85 -20.60
CA ASN A 148 15.44 -0.85 -21.49
C ASN A 148 15.07 -0.90 -22.99
N ASN A 149 14.63 -2.04 -23.53
CA ASN A 149 14.25 -2.22 -24.94
C ASN A 149 12.75 -2.53 -25.16
N ILE A 150 11.91 -2.18 -24.20
CA ILE A 150 10.45 -2.41 -24.24
C ILE A 150 9.73 -1.10 -24.59
N PRO A 151 8.53 -1.12 -25.21
CA PRO A 151 7.79 0.10 -25.51
C PRO A 151 7.58 1.01 -24.29
N GLN A 152 7.81 2.31 -24.45
CA GLN A 152 7.78 3.30 -23.35
C GLN A 152 6.48 3.29 -22.54
N ARG A 153 5.32 3.13 -23.19
CA ARG A 153 4.02 3.06 -22.51
C ARG A 153 3.92 1.86 -21.57
N MET A 154 4.52 0.73 -21.93
CA MET A 154 4.60 -0.46 -21.06
C MET A 154 5.55 -0.21 -19.89
N ILE A 155 6.69 0.44 -20.13
CA ILE A 155 7.61 0.82 -19.04
C ILE A 155 6.91 1.73 -18.04
N GLN A 156 6.23 2.79 -18.50
CA GLN A 156 5.48 3.71 -17.64
C GLN A 156 4.43 2.98 -16.81
N THR A 157 3.65 2.09 -17.42
CA THR A 157 2.62 1.29 -16.74
C THR A 157 3.23 0.40 -15.66
N LYS A 158 4.30 -0.32 -15.97
CA LYS A 158 5.00 -1.21 -15.04
C LYS A 158 5.68 -0.46 -13.90
N VAL A 159 6.34 0.66 -14.21
CA VAL A 159 7.00 1.51 -13.23
C VAL A 159 5.98 2.16 -12.29
N ALA A 160 4.82 2.60 -12.78
CA ALA A 160 3.76 3.12 -11.92
C ALA A 160 3.28 2.07 -10.90
N ALA A 161 2.99 0.84 -11.36
CA ALA A 161 2.55 -0.25 -10.49
C ALA A 161 3.63 -0.64 -9.45
N VAL A 162 4.90 -0.75 -9.86
CA VAL A 162 5.98 -1.11 -8.92
C VAL A 162 6.29 0.02 -7.93
N SER A 163 6.12 1.29 -8.34
CA SER A 163 6.29 2.45 -7.47
C SER A 163 5.21 2.48 -6.38
N ALA A 164 3.95 2.18 -6.74
CA ALA A 164 2.86 2.04 -5.78
C ALA A 164 3.14 0.90 -4.77
N PHE A 165 3.65 -0.23 -5.24
CA PHE A 165 4.09 -1.33 -4.38
C PHE A 165 5.22 -0.92 -3.43
N ALA A 166 6.29 -0.31 -3.95
CA ALA A 166 7.42 0.18 -3.17
C ALA A 166 7.00 1.20 -2.11
N GLN A 167 6.08 2.10 -2.46
CA GLN A 167 5.54 3.10 -1.54
C GLN A 167 4.68 2.45 -0.45
N THR A 168 3.87 1.45 -0.80
CA THR A 168 3.04 0.69 0.15
C THR A 168 3.90 -0.02 1.19
N LEU A 169 4.97 -0.72 0.77
CA LEU A 169 5.92 -1.34 1.69
C LEU A 169 6.56 -0.34 2.65
N ARG A 170 6.96 0.84 2.14
CA ARG A 170 7.53 1.92 2.97
C ARG A 170 6.52 2.46 3.98
N ARG A 171 5.29 2.70 3.56
CA ARG A 171 4.20 3.19 4.41
C ARG A 171 3.86 2.17 5.51
N TYR A 172 3.66 0.91 5.15
CA TYR A 172 3.24 -0.10 6.13
C TYR A 172 4.35 -0.45 7.13
N THR A 173 5.61 -0.48 6.71
CA THR A 173 6.73 -0.60 7.66
C THR A 173 6.87 0.62 8.58
N SER A 174 6.52 1.82 8.11
CA SER A 174 6.52 3.03 8.95
C SER A 174 5.34 3.05 9.93
N LEU A 175 4.15 2.67 9.47
CA LEU A 175 2.98 2.46 10.31
C LEU A 175 3.25 1.41 11.39
N ASN A 176 3.91 0.31 11.04
CA ASN A 176 4.32 -0.70 12.00
C ASN A 176 5.24 -0.15 13.09
N HIS A 177 6.22 0.66 12.70
CA HIS A 177 7.13 1.30 13.65
C HIS A 177 6.38 2.27 14.59
N LEU A 178 5.48 3.09 14.05
CA LEU A 178 4.60 3.96 14.86
C LEU A 178 3.74 3.15 15.83
N ALA A 179 3.17 2.03 15.37
CA ALA A 179 2.38 1.13 16.19
C ALA A 179 3.19 0.57 17.37
N GLN A 180 4.44 0.15 17.14
CA GLN A 180 5.31 -0.34 18.23
C GLN A 180 5.66 0.76 19.24
N ALA A 181 5.98 1.96 18.76
CA ALA A 181 6.27 3.10 19.62
C ALA A 181 5.04 3.50 20.46
N ALA A 182 3.86 3.55 19.84
CA ALA A 182 2.62 3.87 20.53
C ALA A 182 2.24 2.79 21.54
N ARG A 183 2.48 1.50 21.25
CA ARG A 183 2.24 0.41 22.20
C ARG A 183 3.01 0.61 23.50
N ALA A 184 4.27 1.07 23.44
CA ALA A 184 5.06 1.37 24.64
C ALA A 184 4.46 2.51 25.49
N VAL A 185 3.84 3.51 24.85
CA VAL A 185 3.11 4.59 25.55
C VAL A 185 1.83 4.05 26.19
N LEU A 186 1.03 3.28 25.44
CA LEU A 186 -0.25 2.72 25.87
C LEU A 186 -0.13 1.61 26.93
N GLN A 187 1.09 1.13 27.21
CA GLN A 187 1.38 0.20 28.30
C GLN A 187 1.94 0.89 29.55
N ASN A 188 2.18 2.21 29.48
CA ASN A 188 2.73 2.98 30.59
C ASN A 188 1.62 3.72 31.34
N THR A 189 1.14 3.15 32.43
CA THR A 189 0.06 3.71 33.26
C THR A 189 0.32 5.14 33.73
N SER A 190 1.58 5.49 34.06
CA SER A 190 1.94 6.85 34.47
C SER A 190 1.73 7.85 33.32
N GLN A 191 2.19 7.49 32.12
CA GLN A 191 1.99 8.29 30.91
C GLN A 191 0.49 8.44 30.59
N ILE A 192 -0.29 7.37 30.68
CA ILE A 192 -1.74 7.40 30.45
C ILE A 192 -2.44 8.36 31.43
N ASN A 193 -2.11 8.28 32.72
CA ASN A 193 -2.68 9.19 33.73
C ASN A 193 -2.32 10.66 33.45
N GLN A 194 -1.07 10.92 33.04
CA GLN A 194 -0.66 12.26 32.63
C GLN A 194 -1.42 12.73 31.38
N MET A 195 -1.60 11.86 30.40
CA MET A 195 -2.39 12.14 29.20
C MET A 195 -3.84 12.48 29.52
N LEU A 196 -4.49 11.72 30.41
CA LEU A 196 -5.87 12.02 30.86
C LEU A 196 -5.96 13.38 31.55
N ASN A 197 -5.00 13.72 32.41
CA ASN A 197 -4.95 15.01 33.09
C ASN A 197 -4.80 16.18 32.10
N ASP A 198 -3.92 16.03 31.11
CA ASP A 198 -3.71 17.05 30.08
C ASP A 198 -4.92 17.15 29.13
N LEU A 199 -5.53 16.02 28.76
CA LEU A 199 -6.73 15.97 27.91
C LEU A 199 -7.94 16.66 28.54
N ASN A 200 -8.12 16.51 29.86
CA ASN A 200 -9.20 17.18 30.58
C ASN A 200 -9.04 18.70 30.65
N ARG A 201 -7.86 19.23 30.31
CA ARG A 201 -7.60 20.67 30.22
C ARG A 201 -7.81 21.23 28.82
N VAL A 202 -7.97 20.38 27.80
CA VAL A 202 -8.23 20.81 26.43
C VAL A 202 -9.60 21.47 26.34
N ASP A 203 -9.66 22.64 25.69
CA ASP A 203 -10.92 23.34 25.46
C ASP A 203 -11.62 22.79 24.22
N PHE A 204 -12.34 21.69 24.40
CA PHE A 204 -13.07 21.03 23.32
C PHE A 204 -14.20 21.89 22.74
N ALA A 205 -14.77 22.82 23.52
CA ALA A 205 -15.79 23.73 23.01
C ALA A 205 -15.20 24.68 21.96
N ASN A 206 -14.05 25.29 22.25
CA ASN A 206 -13.34 26.14 21.29
C ASN A 206 -12.80 25.32 20.10
N VAL A 207 -12.27 24.12 20.33
CA VAL A 207 -11.85 23.22 19.22
C VAL A 207 -13.03 22.92 18.29
N GLN A 208 -14.19 22.59 18.84
CA GLN A 208 -15.40 22.29 18.09
C GLN A 208 -15.92 23.52 17.34
N GLU A 209 -15.98 24.69 17.97
CA GLU A 209 -16.42 25.94 17.32
C GLU A 209 -15.56 26.27 16.09
N GLN A 210 -14.23 26.19 16.22
CA GLN A 210 -13.31 26.46 15.12
C GLN A 210 -13.37 25.38 14.04
N ALA A 211 -13.55 24.11 14.41
CA ALA A 211 -13.65 23.02 13.46
C ALA A 211 -14.99 22.96 12.74
N SER A 212 -16.08 23.38 13.37
CA SER A 212 -17.43 23.33 12.79
C SER A 212 -17.53 24.18 11.52
N TRP A 213 -16.93 25.38 11.53
CA TRP A 213 -16.91 26.27 10.36
C TRP A 213 -16.20 25.66 9.14
N VAL A 214 -15.13 24.89 9.36
CA VAL A 214 -14.29 24.33 8.29
C VAL A 214 -14.76 22.93 7.88
N CYS A 215 -14.91 22.03 8.85
CA CYS A 215 -15.17 20.62 8.58
C CYS A 215 -16.64 20.31 8.41
N GLN A 216 -17.56 21.13 8.94
CA GLN A 216 -19.01 20.84 8.96
C GLN A 216 -19.26 19.39 9.44
N CYS A 217 -18.63 19.02 10.55
CA CYS A 217 -18.85 17.72 11.18
C CYS A 217 -20.17 17.72 11.95
N ASP A 218 -20.78 16.56 12.11
CA ASP A 218 -21.92 16.40 13.03
C ASP A 218 -21.42 16.56 14.48
N ASP A 219 -21.93 17.58 15.18
CA ASP A 219 -21.59 17.89 16.56
C ASP A 219 -21.78 16.69 17.51
N ASN A 220 -22.83 15.90 17.31
CA ASN A 220 -23.09 14.71 18.13
C ASN A 220 -22.07 13.60 17.85
N MET A 221 -21.57 13.51 16.61
CA MET A 221 -20.49 12.57 16.29
C MET A 221 -19.20 13.01 16.98
N VAL A 222 -18.83 14.29 16.89
CA VAL A 222 -17.62 14.84 17.50
C VAL A 222 -17.61 14.65 19.03
N GLN A 223 -18.71 14.97 19.71
CA GLN A 223 -18.83 14.79 21.16
C GLN A 223 -18.75 13.31 21.58
N ARG A 224 -19.33 12.41 20.79
CA ARG A 224 -19.18 10.96 21.01
C ARG A 224 -17.73 10.52 20.87
N LEU A 225 -17.02 10.97 19.83
CA LEU A 225 -15.60 10.65 19.64
C LEU A 225 -14.73 11.12 20.79
N GLU A 226 -14.97 12.32 21.31
CA GLU A 226 -14.27 12.83 22.49
C GLU A 226 -14.52 11.95 23.72
N THR A 227 -15.79 11.63 23.97
CA THR A 227 -16.22 10.83 25.12
C THR A 227 -15.61 9.42 25.04
N ASP A 228 -15.70 8.78 23.87
CA ASP A 228 -15.14 7.46 23.62
C ASP A 228 -13.61 7.47 23.80
N PHE A 229 -12.91 8.45 23.23
CA PHE A 229 -11.46 8.56 23.37
C PHE A 229 -11.05 8.67 24.85
N LYS A 230 -11.74 9.50 25.65
CA LYS A 230 -11.48 9.60 27.11
C LYS A 230 -11.71 8.27 27.82
N MET A 231 -12.81 7.59 27.51
CA MET A 231 -13.14 6.29 28.11
C MET A 231 -12.12 5.21 27.74
N THR A 232 -11.74 5.09 26.47
CA THR A 232 -10.74 4.12 26.00
C THR A 232 -9.37 4.37 26.64
N LEU A 233 -8.97 5.64 26.78
CA LEU A 233 -7.73 6.00 27.47
C LEU A 233 -7.79 5.66 28.96
N GLN A 234 -8.92 5.94 29.63
CA GLN A 234 -9.13 5.64 31.04
C GLN A 234 -9.14 4.13 31.33
N GLN A 235 -9.65 3.33 30.41
CA GLN A 235 -9.66 1.86 30.50
C GLN A 235 -8.28 1.23 30.28
N GLN A 236 -7.25 2.01 29.93
CA GLN A 236 -5.91 1.53 29.57
C GLN A 236 -5.97 0.46 28.46
N SER A 237 -6.82 0.70 27.45
CA SER A 237 -7.05 -0.23 26.37
C SER A 237 -5.79 -0.52 25.55
N THR A 238 -5.67 -1.75 25.05
CA THR A 238 -4.54 -2.17 24.21
C THR A 238 -4.56 -1.47 22.85
N LEU A 239 -3.44 -1.50 22.14
CA LEU A 239 -3.34 -0.92 20.80
C LEU A 239 -4.39 -1.51 19.83
N GLU A 240 -4.68 -2.81 19.94
CA GLU A 240 -5.67 -3.50 19.11
C GLU A 240 -7.10 -3.02 19.41
N GLN A 241 -7.41 -2.71 20.67
CA GLN A 241 -8.70 -2.12 21.04
C GLN A 241 -8.84 -0.70 20.49
N TRP A 242 -7.76 0.10 20.52
CA TRP A 242 -7.73 1.40 19.86
C TRP A 242 -7.91 1.31 18.34
N ALA A 243 -7.27 0.33 17.71
CA ALA A 243 -7.43 0.07 16.28
C ALA A 243 -8.88 -0.30 15.92
N ALA A 244 -9.53 -1.16 16.72
CA ALA A 244 -10.94 -1.49 16.56
C ALA A 244 -11.86 -0.27 16.77
N TRP A 245 -11.52 0.63 17.69
CA TRP A 245 -12.25 1.89 17.85
C TRP A 245 -12.12 2.77 16.60
N LEU A 246 -10.91 2.96 16.07
CA LEU A 246 -10.67 3.74 14.84
C LEU A 246 -11.44 3.18 13.63
N ASP A 247 -11.45 1.85 13.49
CA ASP A 247 -12.23 1.17 12.45
C ASP A 247 -13.73 1.47 12.58
N ASN A 248 -14.28 1.38 13.79
CA ASN A 248 -15.68 1.73 14.05
C ASN A 248 -15.99 3.21 13.74
N VAL A 249 -15.07 4.13 14.05
CA VAL A 249 -15.23 5.56 13.72
C VAL A 249 -15.32 5.77 12.20
N MET A 250 -14.39 5.17 11.45
CA MET A 250 -14.38 5.23 9.98
C MET A 250 -15.65 4.60 9.40
N MET A 251 -16.05 3.42 9.88
CA MET A 251 -17.27 2.74 9.43
C MET A 251 -18.52 3.60 9.66
N GLN A 252 -18.70 4.16 10.85
CA GLN A 252 -19.85 5.02 11.14
C GLN A 252 -19.88 6.28 10.27
N ALA A 253 -18.71 6.90 10.05
CA ALA A 253 -18.59 8.10 9.23
C ALA A 253 -18.93 7.83 7.74
N LEU A 254 -18.53 6.67 7.22
CA LEU A 254 -18.66 6.33 5.80
C LEU A 254 -19.90 5.52 5.45
N LYS A 255 -20.58 4.92 6.44
CA LYS A 255 -21.83 4.16 6.28
C LYS A 255 -22.87 4.82 5.35
N PRO A 256 -23.15 6.14 5.44
CA PRO A 256 -24.15 6.77 4.56
C PRO A 256 -23.79 6.74 3.07
N TYR A 257 -22.52 6.51 2.74
CA TYR A 257 -22.01 6.53 1.37
C TYR A 257 -21.77 5.13 0.80
N GLU A 258 -21.94 4.07 1.60
CA GLU A 258 -21.70 2.69 1.16
C GLU A 258 -22.55 2.34 -0.07
N GLY A 259 -21.92 1.65 -1.04
CA GLY A 259 -22.54 1.29 -2.31
C GLY A 259 -22.77 2.46 -3.28
N ARG A 260 -22.40 3.70 -2.92
CA ARG A 260 -22.57 4.88 -3.79
C ARG A 260 -21.29 5.19 -4.57
N PRO A 261 -21.39 5.68 -5.82
CA PRO A 261 -20.22 6.15 -6.58
C PRO A 261 -19.45 7.28 -5.88
N SER A 262 -20.10 8.01 -4.97
CA SER A 262 -19.48 9.07 -4.18
C SER A 262 -18.57 8.55 -3.04
N PHE A 263 -18.55 7.24 -2.77
CA PHE A 263 -17.83 6.67 -1.63
C PHE A 263 -16.35 7.06 -1.59
N PRO A 264 -15.54 6.94 -2.67
CA PRO A 264 -14.13 7.32 -2.62
C PRO A 264 -13.92 8.81 -2.31
N LYS A 265 -14.80 9.67 -2.85
CA LYS A 265 -14.76 11.12 -2.57
C LYS A 265 -15.10 11.40 -1.10
N ALA A 266 -16.11 10.74 -0.55
CA ALA A 266 -16.48 10.88 0.86
C ALA A 266 -15.36 10.38 1.80
N ALA A 267 -14.70 9.28 1.44
CA ALA A 267 -13.59 8.73 2.21
C ALA A 267 -12.38 9.68 2.28
N ARG A 268 -12.03 10.33 1.15
CA ARG A 268 -11.01 11.39 1.14
C ARG A 268 -11.41 12.60 2.00
N GLN A 269 -12.67 13.02 1.92
CA GLN A 269 -13.17 14.11 2.76
C GLN A 269 -13.15 13.74 4.25
N PHE A 270 -13.44 12.49 4.60
CA PHE A 270 -13.30 12.00 5.97
C PHE A 270 -11.85 12.11 6.47
N LEU A 271 -10.85 11.69 5.70
CA LEU A 271 -9.44 11.84 6.09
C LEU A 271 -9.02 13.29 6.28
N LEU A 272 -9.49 14.21 5.44
CA LEU A 272 -9.23 15.65 5.60
C LEU A 272 -9.85 16.20 6.89
N LYS A 273 -11.12 15.86 7.15
CA LYS A 273 -11.82 16.29 8.39
C LYS A 273 -11.17 15.70 9.63
N TRP A 274 -10.82 14.41 9.59
CA TRP A 274 -10.07 13.72 10.63
C TRP A 274 -8.77 14.47 10.93
N SER A 275 -7.99 14.75 9.88
CA SER A 275 -6.68 15.37 10.03
C SER A 275 -6.74 16.80 10.56
N PHE A 276 -7.70 17.58 10.08
CA PHE A 276 -7.94 18.94 10.55
C PHE A 276 -8.35 18.97 12.02
N TYR A 277 -9.37 18.20 12.39
CA TYR A 277 -9.93 18.22 13.75
C TYR A 277 -8.89 17.85 14.80
N SER A 278 -8.20 16.73 14.58
CA SER A 278 -7.16 16.24 15.48
C SER A 278 -5.93 17.15 15.52
N SER A 279 -5.61 17.89 14.45
CA SER A 279 -4.57 18.93 14.50
C SER A 279 -4.96 20.11 15.40
N MET A 280 -6.24 20.46 15.49
CA MET A 280 -6.72 21.48 16.44
C MET A 280 -6.54 21.04 17.89
N VAL A 281 -6.80 19.76 18.19
CA VAL A 281 -6.54 19.17 19.52
C VAL A 281 -5.04 19.22 19.87
N ILE A 282 -4.16 18.82 18.93
CA ILE A 282 -2.71 18.88 19.14
C ILE A 282 -2.23 20.32 19.35
N ARG A 283 -2.77 21.29 18.58
CA ARG A 283 -2.44 22.71 18.74
C ARG A 283 -2.81 23.23 20.13
N ASP A 284 -3.98 22.87 20.66
CA ASP A 284 -4.40 23.27 22.01
C ASP A 284 -3.46 22.70 23.08
N LEU A 285 -3.09 21.41 22.96
CA LEU A 285 -2.09 20.78 23.83
C LEU A 285 -0.71 21.48 23.76
N THR A 286 -0.28 21.92 22.57
CA THR A 286 0.94 22.71 22.40
C THR A 286 0.86 24.05 23.12
N LEU A 287 -0.24 24.81 22.93
CA LEU A 287 -0.42 26.12 23.56
C LEU A 287 -0.44 26.04 25.09
N ARG A 288 -0.91 24.92 25.64
CA ARG A 288 -0.93 24.64 27.08
C ARG A 288 0.39 24.07 27.62
N SER A 289 1.37 23.81 26.75
CA SER A 289 2.63 23.16 27.13
C SER A 289 2.39 21.84 27.89
N ALA A 290 1.46 21.02 27.39
CA ALA A 290 1.09 19.75 28.01
C ALA A 290 2.31 18.83 28.17
N ALA A 291 2.51 18.28 29.38
CA ALA A 291 3.67 17.42 29.66
C ALA A 291 3.63 16.10 28.85
N SER A 292 2.43 15.63 28.53
CA SER A 292 2.21 14.46 27.67
C SER A 292 2.15 14.76 26.17
N PHE A 293 2.51 15.96 25.72
CA PHE A 293 2.45 16.36 24.31
C PHE A 293 3.12 15.35 23.36
N GLY A 294 4.31 14.85 23.72
CA GLY A 294 5.03 13.86 22.89
C GLY A 294 4.24 12.57 22.68
N SER A 295 3.53 12.11 23.71
CA SER A 295 2.66 10.92 23.66
C SER A 295 1.45 11.14 22.76
N PHE A 296 0.77 12.28 22.90
CA PHE A 296 -0.34 12.65 22.02
C PHE A 296 0.09 12.83 20.57
N HIS A 297 1.24 13.46 20.33
CA HIS A 297 1.79 13.64 18.99
C HIS A 297 2.12 12.29 18.33
N LEU A 298 2.71 11.35 19.07
CA LEU A 298 2.97 10.00 18.57
C LEU A 298 1.67 9.26 18.23
N ILE A 299 0.67 9.28 19.12
CA ILE A 299 -0.64 8.66 18.87
C ILE A 299 -1.33 9.30 17.66
N ARG A 300 -1.23 10.63 17.53
CA ARG A 300 -1.76 11.38 16.38
C ARG A 300 -1.17 10.89 15.06
N LEU A 301 0.16 10.77 14.98
CA LEU A 301 0.86 10.27 13.80
C LEU A 301 0.44 8.85 13.45
N LEU A 302 0.38 7.96 14.47
CA LEU A 302 -0.13 6.60 14.29
C LEU A 302 -1.55 6.61 13.72
N TYR A 303 -2.45 7.41 14.30
CA TYR A 303 -3.85 7.40 13.92
C TYR A 303 -4.08 7.96 12.52
N ASP A 304 -3.32 8.95 12.08
CA ASP A 304 -3.35 9.40 10.68
C ASP A 304 -3.01 8.27 9.72
N GLU A 305 -1.87 7.63 9.93
CA GLU A 305 -1.40 6.55 9.07
C GLU A 305 -2.35 5.35 9.11
N TYR A 306 -2.90 5.02 10.29
CA TYR A 306 -3.85 3.93 10.45
C TYR A 306 -5.22 4.23 9.84
N MET A 307 -5.75 5.45 10.01
CA MET A 307 -7.00 5.86 9.35
C MET A 307 -6.85 5.87 7.83
N PHE A 308 -5.71 6.34 7.32
CA PHE A 308 -5.41 6.25 5.90
C PHE A 308 -5.39 4.78 5.45
N TYR A 309 -4.68 3.91 6.17
CA TYR A 309 -4.65 2.46 5.90
C TYR A 309 -6.07 1.86 5.85
N LEU A 310 -6.92 2.15 6.83
CA LEU A 310 -8.30 1.65 6.88
C LEU A 310 -9.14 2.14 5.70
N VAL A 311 -9.08 3.44 5.41
CA VAL A 311 -9.81 4.06 4.30
C VAL A 311 -9.36 3.50 2.95
N GLU A 312 -8.06 3.33 2.75
CA GLU A 312 -7.48 2.73 1.54
C GLU A 312 -8.07 1.34 1.28
N HIS A 313 -8.09 0.46 2.29
CA HIS A 313 -8.66 -0.88 2.17
C HIS A 313 -10.17 -0.84 1.94
N ARG A 314 -10.88 0.10 2.57
CA ARG A 314 -12.33 0.22 2.41
C ARG A 314 -12.71 0.73 1.04
N VAL A 315 -11.94 1.67 0.48
CA VAL A 315 -12.13 2.16 -0.91
C VAL A 315 -11.86 1.04 -1.89
N ALA A 316 -10.78 0.29 -1.73
CA ALA A 316 -10.45 -0.87 -2.57
C ALA A 316 -11.58 -1.91 -2.58
N GLN A 317 -12.12 -2.26 -1.41
CA GLN A 317 -13.29 -3.14 -1.32
C GLN A 317 -14.53 -2.57 -2.04
N ALA A 318 -14.78 -1.27 -1.92
CA ALA A 318 -15.95 -0.61 -2.53
C ALA A 318 -15.83 -0.50 -4.06
N THR A 319 -14.61 -0.40 -4.60
CA THR A 319 -14.36 -0.31 -6.04
C THR A 319 -14.08 -1.66 -6.70
N GLY A 320 -13.88 -2.73 -5.92
CA GLY A 320 -13.50 -4.05 -6.43
C GLY A 320 -12.05 -4.11 -6.91
N GLU A 321 -11.21 -3.19 -6.41
CA GLU A 321 -9.80 -3.07 -6.77
C GLU A 321 -8.90 -3.53 -5.60
N THR A 322 -7.60 -3.66 -5.84
CA THR A 322 -6.64 -3.87 -4.75
C THR A 322 -6.27 -2.54 -4.07
N PRO A 323 -5.88 -2.54 -2.78
CA PRO A 323 -5.34 -1.35 -2.13
C PRO A 323 -4.22 -0.65 -2.93
N ILE A 324 -3.30 -1.43 -3.50
CA ILE A 324 -2.22 -0.89 -4.35
C ILE A 324 -2.76 -0.20 -5.61
N ALA A 325 -3.76 -0.80 -6.28
CA ALA A 325 -4.35 -0.22 -7.49
C ALA A 325 -5.01 1.13 -7.19
N VAL A 326 -5.76 1.20 -6.09
CA VAL A 326 -6.41 2.43 -5.61
C VAL A 326 -5.39 3.54 -5.34
N MET A 327 -4.22 3.21 -4.77
CA MET A 327 -3.16 4.19 -4.52
C MET A 327 -2.49 4.71 -5.80
N GLY A 328 -2.41 3.89 -6.85
CA GLY A 328 -1.82 4.26 -8.14
C GLY A 328 -2.64 5.33 -8.88
N GLU A 329 -3.96 5.28 -8.78
CA GLU A 329 -4.86 6.27 -9.42
C GLU A 329 -4.85 7.66 -8.74
N PHE A 330 -4.33 7.76 -7.51
CA PHE A 330 -4.28 9.02 -6.76
C PHE A 330 -2.95 9.78 -6.91
N GLY A 331 -2.05 9.29 -7.76
CA GLY A 331 -0.74 9.91 -8.02
C GLY A 331 -0.71 10.98 -9.10
N ASP A 332 -1.83 11.20 -9.82
CA ASP A 332 -1.96 12.17 -10.92
C ASP A 332 -2.67 13.47 -10.52
#